data_AF-A0AA88V8A9-F1
#
_entry.id   AF-A0AA88V8A9-F1
#
_cell.length_a   1.000
_cell.length_b   1.000
_cell.length_c   1.000
_cell.angle_alpha   90.00
_cell.angle_beta   90.00
_cell.angle_gamma   90.00
#
_symmetry.space_group_name_H-M   'P 1'
#
loop_
_entity.id
_entity.type
_entity.pdbx_description
1 polymer ?
#
loop_
_entity_poly.entity_id
_entity_poly.type
_entity_poly.pdbx_seq_one_letter_code
_entity_poly.pdbx_strand_id
1 'polypeptide(L)'
;MGGKGGGSGLTGKEAKGKLVHLSTQLESGLGIQMIKTSNDAKHFAISAKIPEFNNKDRTLVLQYSIKIEQDIECGGAYIKLLSGFVNQKKFGGDTPYSEVVFLSWELSDALGELPKGMASLGLMFGPDLCGTQTKKLHVILSYQGQNYPIKKDLQCETDKLTHFYTFILRPDASYSILIDGRERDSGSMYTDWDILPPRKIKAVNAKKPADWDDKEYIDDPNDVKPEGYDSMPREIPDPRAKQ
;
A
#
# COMPACT_ATOMS: atom_id res chain seq x y z
N MET A 1 19.44 -27.52 -30.32
CA MET A 1 17.96 -27.51 -30.36
C MET A 1 17.50 -26.20 -29.74
N GLY A 2 17.18 -25.21 -30.59
CA GLY A 2 16.78 -23.87 -30.14
C GLY A 2 15.31 -23.82 -29.76
N GLY A 3 15.03 -23.69 -28.46
CA GLY A 3 13.70 -23.41 -27.96
C GLY A 3 13.31 -21.98 -28.32
N LYS A 4 12.35 -21.81 -29.23
CA LYS A 4 11.71 -20.51 -29.50
C LYS A 4 10.96 -20.08 -28.24
N GLY A 5 11.47 -19.09 -27.53
CA GLY A 5 10.71 -18.39 -26.49
C GLY A 5 9.48 -17.73 -27.13
N GLY A 6 8.29 -18.15 -26.71
CA GLY A 6 7.03 -17.60 -27.18
C GLY A 6 6.89 -16.15 -26.74
N GLY A 7 6.91 -15.22 -27.69
CA GLY A 7 6.61 -13.82 -27.43
C GLY A 7 5.11 -13.66 -27.12
N SER A 8 4.78 -13.44 -25.85
CA SER A 8 3.48 -12.89 -25.47
C SER A 8 3.40 -11.47 -26.02
N GLY A 9 2.58 -11.24 -27.04
CA GLY A 9 2.33 -9.91 -27.59
C GLY A 9 1.78 -8.96 -26.53
N LEU A 10 2.41 -7.80 -26.38
CA LEU A 10 1.91 -6.70 -25.55
C LEU A 10 0.62 -6.18 -26.18
N THR A 11 -0.48 -6.17 -25.43
CA THR A 11 -1.73 -5.57 -25.90
C THR A 11 -2.18 -4.51 -24.90
N GLY A 12 -2.49 -3.32 -25.40
CA GLY A 12 -3.01 -2.22 -24.60
C GLY A 12 -3.89 -1.36 -25.49
N LYS A 13 -4.98 -0.83 -24.94
CA LYS A 13 -5.70 0.30 -25.53
C LYS A 13 -4.73 1.48 -25.65
N GLU A 14 -4.95 2.39 -26.58
CA GLU A 14 -4.22 3.67 -26.66
C GLU A 14 -4.16 4.34 -25.28
N ALA A 15 -3.06 4.10 -24.56
CA ALA A 15 -2.66 4.96 -23.48
C ALA A 15 -2.50 6.36 -24.08
N LYS A 16 -2.93 7.40 -23.37
CA LYS A 16 -2.76 8.78 -23.86
C LYS A 16 -1.28 9.13 -24.07
N GLY A 17 -0.36 8.36 -23.48
CA GLY A 17 1.08 8.43 -23.70
C GLY A 17 1.62 7.26 -24.51
N LYS A 18 2.66 7.53 -25.30
CA LYS A 18 3.35 6.55 -26.13
C LYS A 18 4.44 5.81 -25.32
N LEU A 19 4.46 4.48 -25.44
CA LEU A 19 5.52 3.63 -24.90
C LEU A 19 6.49 3.28 -26.02
N VAL A 20 7.79 3.32 -25.72
CA VAL A 20 8.87 3.05 -26.68
C VAL A 20 9.70 1.88 -26.16
N HIS A 21 9.96 0.91 -27.03
CA HIS A 21 10.97 -0.11 -26.75
C HIS A 21 12.35 0.52 -26.92
N LEU A 22 13.14 0.54 -25.85
CA LEU A 22 14.56 0.85 -25.92
C LEU A 22 15.36 -0.44 -25.82
N SER A 23 16.41 -0.53 -26.62
CA SER A 23 17.45 -1.53 -26.49
C SER A 23 18.76 -0.83 -26.16
N THR A 24 19.41 -1.23 -25.08
CA THR A 24 20.74 -0.74 -24.71
C THR A 24 21.69 -1.92 -24.53
N GLN A 25 22.99 -1.68 -24.64
CA GLN A 25 24.01 -2.67 -24.30
C GLN A 25 24.68 -2.26 -23.00
N LEU A 26 24.75 -3.18 -22.05
CA LEU A 26 25.62 -3.02 -20.89
C LEU A 26 27.08 -3.13 -21.32
N GLU A 27 27.99 -2.58 -20.51
CA GLU A 27 29.44 -2.76 -20.69
C GLU A 27 29.86 -4.24 -20.70
N SER A 28 29.07 -5.11 -20.08
CA SER A 28 29.24 -6.57 -20.12
C SER A 28 28.86 -7.22 -21.46
N GLY A 29 28.42 -6.43 -22.46
CA GLY A 29 27.96 -6.91 -23.76
C GLY A 29 26.54 -7.48 -23.76
N LEU A 30 25.86 -7.51 -22.61
CA LEU A 30 24.48 -7.96 -22.51
C LEU A 30 23.52 -6.89 -23.08
N GLY A 31 22.75 -7.27 -24.10
CA GLY A 31 21.66 -6.45 -24.62
C GLY A 31 20.45 -6.47 -23.67
N ILE A 32 20.02 -5.31 -23.20
CA ILE A 32 18.82 -5.12 -22.39
C ILE A 32 17.76 -4.45 -23.25
N GLN A 33 16.56 -5.04 -23.27
CA GLN A 33 15.37 -4.39 -23.79
C GLN A 33 14.53 -3.87 -22.62
N MET A 34 14.01 -2.66 -22.77
CA MET A 34 13.24 -1.95 -21.75
C MET A 34 12.09 -1.19 -22.39
N ILE A 35 11.05 -0.95 -21.60
CA ILE A 35 9.89 -0.15 -21.99
C ILE A 35 10.05 1.22 -21.34
N LYS A 36 10.07 2.27 -22.15
CA LYS A 36 10.21 3.66 -21.70
C LYS A 36 8.96 4.47 -22.03
N THR A 37 8.51 5.26 -21.07
CA THR A 37 7.49 6.30 -21.26
C THR A 37 8.11 7.47 -22.03
N SER A 38 7.48 7.93 -23.12
CA SER A 38 8.06 9.01 -23.94
C SER A 38 7.41 10.38 -23.78
N ASN A 39 6.22 10.46 -23.18
CA ASN A 39 5.46 11.70 -23.06
C ASN A 39 5.27 12.09 -21.60
N ASP A 40 5.49 13.36 -21.29
CA ASP A 40 5.26 13.89 -19.95
C ASP A 40 3.76 14.07 -19.69
N ALA A 41 3.36 14.02 -18.41
CA ALA A 41 1.99 14.26 -17.95
C ALA A 41 0.91 13.41 -18.66
N LYS A 42 1.25 12.14 -18.98
CA LYS A 42 0.31 11.17 -19.55
C LYS A 42 0.15 9.95 -18.66
N HIS A 43 -1.05 9.38 -18.68
CA HIS A 43 -1.29 8.04 -18.15
C HIS A 43 -0.83 7.00 -19.17
N PHE A 44 -0.10 6.01 -18.67
CA PHE A 44 0.39 4.87 -19.42
C PHE A 44 -0.33 3.61 -18.99
N ALA A 45 -0.66 2.76 -19.97
CA ALA A 45 -1.30 1.49 -19.73
C ALA A 45 -0.76 0.48 -20.74
N ILE A 46 -0.12 -0.57 -20.24
CA ILE A 46 0.32 -1.70 -21.02
C ILE A 46 0.03 -2.97 -20.24
N SER A 47 -0.43 -3.99 -20.94
CA SER A 47 -0.67 -5.31 -20.37
C SER A 47 -0.05 -6.39 -21.26
N ALA A 48 0.40 -7.45 -20.61
CA ALA A 48 0.86 -8.67 -21.24
C ALA A 48 0.08 -9.84 -20.64
N LYS A 49 -0.44 -10.74 -21.48
CA LYS A 49 -1.04 -11.98 -20.98
C LYS A 49 0.08 -12.97 -20.68
N ILE A 50 0.17 -13.38 -19.43
CA ILE A 50 1.05 -14.46 -19.00
C ILE A 50 0.31 -15.80 -19.01
N PRO A 51 1.02 -16.94 -19.05
CA PRO A 51 0.39 -18.24 -18.86
C PRO A 51 -0.43 -18.26 -17.58
N GLU A 52 -1.62 -18.86 -17.64
CA GLU A 52 -2.48 -19.00 -16.46
C GLU A 52 -1.77 -19.83 -15.40
N PHE A 53 -1.74 -19.32 -14.17
CA PHE A 53 -1.09 -19.98 -13.05
C PHE A 53 -1.91 -19.80 -11.77
N ASN A 54 -1.62 -20.62 -10.78
CA ASN A 54 -2.11 -20.47 -9.42
C ASN A 54 -0.96 -20.59 -8.43
N ASN A 55 -1.09 -19.93 -7.28
CA ASN A 55 -0.12 -19.94 -6.19
C ASN A 55 -0.63 -20.71 -4.97
N LYS A 56 -1.67 -21.55 -5.12
CA LYS A 56 -2.19 -22.32 -3.99
C LYS A 56 -1.08 -23.25 -3.48
N ASP A 57 -0.81 -23.21 -2.18
CA ASP A 57 0.24 -23.98 -1.52
C ASP A 57 1.66 -23.74 -2.10
N ARG A 58 1.85 -22.61 -2.81
CA ARG A 58 3.11 -22.23 -3.46
C ARG A 58 3.45 -20.77 -3.20
N THR A 59 4.74 -20.47 -3.14
CA THR A 59 5.21 -19.09 -3.02
C THR A 59 5.02 -18.36 -4.35
N LEU A 60 4.36 -17.20 -4.30
CA LEU A 60 4.32 -16.23 -5.39
C LEU A 60 5.53 -15.29 -5.26
N VAL A 61 6.28 -15.13 -6.35
CA VAL A 61 7.38 -14.16 -6.44
C VAL A 61 7.10 -13.23 -7.63
N LEU A 62 6.92 -11.94 -7.35
CA LEU A 62 6.83 -10.90 -8.36
C LEU A 62 8.09 -10.03 -8.27
N GLN A 63 8.88 -10.01 -9.33
CA GLN A 63 10.09 -9.18 -9.41
C GLN A 63 10.12 -8.41 -10.71
N TYR A 64 10.48 -7.13 -10.63
CA TYR A 64 10.76 -6.31 -11.80
C TYR A 64 11.75 -5.20 -11.45
N SER A 65 12.41 -4.66 -12.48
CA SER A 65 13.35 -3.55 -12.34
C SER A 65 12.77 -2.26 -12.88
N ILE A 66 13.03 -1.15 -12.19
CA ILE A 66 12.65 0.19 -12.62
C ILE A 66 13.90 1.06 -12.63
N LYS A 67 13.98 1.94 -13.62
CA LYS A 67 14.94 3.04 -13.64
C LYS A 67 14.19 4.34 -13.89
N ILE A 68 14.28 5.28 -12.94
CA ILE A 68 13.71 6.61 -13.09
C ILE A 68 14.85 7.56 -13.44
N GLU A 69 15.12 7.70 -14.75
CA GLU A 69 16.25 8.52 -15.24
C GLU A 69 15.99 10.03 -15.13
N GLN A 70 14.73 10.42 -15.26
CA GLN A 70 14.28 11.80 -15.26
C GLN A 70 14.01 12.25 -13.83
N ASP A 71 14.23 13.53 -13.53
CA ASP A 71 13.77 14.13 -12.28
C ASP A 71 12.24 14.22 -12.31
N ILE A 72 11.59 13.17 -11.79
CA ILE A 72 10.14 13.07 -11.79
C ILE A 72 9.55 13.87 -10.62
N GLU A 73 8.67 14.83 -10.94
CA GLU A 73 7.91 15.54 -9.91
C GLU A 73 6.76 14.67 -9.39
N CYS A 74 6.02 14.01 -10.29
CA CYS A 74 4.95 13.09 -9.93
C CYS A 74 4.74 12.00 -10.99
N GLY A 75 4.74 10.74 -10.58
CA GLY A 75 4.44 9.57 -11.38
C GLY A 75 4.63 8.25 -10.63
N GLY A 76 3.80 7.27 -11.00
CA GLY A 76 3.85 5.91 -10.48
C GLY A 76 4.49 4.94 -11.45
N ALA A 77 5.27 4.00 -10.92
CA ALA A 77 5.93 2.94 -11.69
C ALA A 77 5.62 1.56 -11.10
N TYR A 78 4.35 1.32 -10.79
CA TYR A 78 3.85 0.07 -10.23
C TYR A 78 3.29 -0.89 -11.28
N ILE A 79 3.37 -2.18 -10.98
CA ILE A 79 2.74 -3.25 -11.76
C ILE A 79 1.45 -3.69 -11.10
N LYS A 80 0.49 -4.08 -11.94
CA LYS A 80 -0.78 -4.67 -11.53
C LYS A 80 -0.81 -6.12 -12.03
N LEU A 81 -0.91 -7.09 -11.11
CA LEU A 81 -1.27 -8.46 -11.46
C LEU A 81 -2.79 -8.55 -11.52
N LEU A 82 -3.26 -8.90 -12.70
CA LEU A 82 -4.66 -8.91 -13.08
C LEU A 82 -5.07 -10.33 -13.47
N SER A 83 -6.38 -10.54 -13.50
CA SER A 83 -6.93 -11.83 -13.86
C SER A 83 -6.92 -12.15 -15.34
N GLY A 84 -7.04 -13.44 -15.64
CA GLY A 84 -7.20 -13.95 -17.00
C GLY A 84 -8.44 -13.44 -17.74
N PHE A 85 -9.43 -12.88 -17.03
CA PHE A 85 -10.69 -12.40 -17.58
C PHE A 85 -10.71 -10.88 -17.84
N VAL A 86 -9.63 -10.15 -17.52
CA VAL A 86 -9.55 -8.72 -17.80
C VAL A 86 -9.51 -8.46 -19.31
N ASN A 87 -10.43 -7.62 -19.78
CA ASN A 87 -10.40 -7.12 -21.14
C ASN A 87 -9.25 -6.12 -21.33
N GLN A 88 -8.12 -6.60 -21.84
CA GLN A 88 -6.92 -5.80 -22.10
C GLN A 88 -7.17 -4.56 -22.96
N LYS A 89 -8.17 -4.60 -23.87
CA LYS A 89 -8.57 -3.44 -24.70
C LYS A 89 -9.31 -2.35 -23.92
N LYS A 90 -9.69 -2.60 -22.67
CA LYS A 90 -10.32 -1.63 -21.77
C LYS A 90 -9.47 -1.33 -20.53
N PHE A 91 -8.22 -1.81 -20.50
CA PHE A 91 -7.32 -1.63 -19.37
C PHE A 91 -6.99 -0.16 -19.11
N GLY A 92 -7.03 0.25 -17.84
CA GLY A 92 -6.79 1.62 -17.37
C GLY A 92 -6.69 1.70 -15.84
N GLY A 93 -6.71 2.93 -15.30
CA GLY A 93 -6.60 3.20 -13.86
C GLY A 93 -7.67 2.49 -13.03
N ASP A 94 -8.92 2.56 -13.50
CA ASP A 94 -10.11 2.05 -12.80
C ASP A 94 -10.43 0.57 -13.10
N THR A 95 -9.54 -0.14 -13.82
CA THR A 95 -9.79 -1.55 -14.12
C THR A 95 -9.76 -2.36 -12.82
N PRO A 96 -10.82 -3.09 -12.48
CA PRO A 96 -10.85 -3.91 -11.28
C PRO A 96 -9.71 -4.93 -11.32
N TYR A 97 -8.99 -5.01 -10.20
CA TYR A 97 -7.92 -5.99 -9.97
C TYR A 97 -8.52 -7.31 -9.49
N SER A 98 -9.60 -7.76 -10.11
CA SER A 98 -10.32 -8.94 -9.65
C SER A 98 -9.97 -10.10 -10.56
N GLU A 99 -9.20 -11.02 -9.99
CA GLU A 99 -9.16 -12.47 -10.24
C GLU A 99 -7.76 -13.12 -10.27
N VAL A 100 -7.62 -14.16 -9.45
CA VAL A 100 -6.56 -15.18 -9.34
C VAL A 100 -5.28 -14.86 -8.53
N VAL A 101 -5.42 -15.00 -7.20
CA VAL A 101 -4.39 -15.52 -6.26
C VAL A 101 -5.18 -16.19 -5.12
N PHE A 102 -4.96 -17.47 -4.84
CA PHE A 102 -5.70 -18.21 -3.80
C PHE A 102 -4.98 -18.04 -2.45
N LEU A 103 -5.72 -17.57 -1.44
CA LEU A 103 -5.26 -17.49 -0.06
C LEU A 103 -5.37 -18.85 0.64
N SER A 104 -4.60 -19.03 1.72
CA SER A 104 -4.59 -20.27 2.51
C SER A 104 -6.00 -20.62 3.01
N TRP A 105 -6.24 -21.91 3.22
CA TRP A 105 -7.52 -22.47 3.66
C TRP A 105 -8.01 -21.88 5.00
N GLU A 106 -7.11 -21.52 5.90
CA GLU A 106 -7.43 -20.89 7.20
C GLU A 106 -8.06 -19.49 7.03
N LEU A 107 -7.66 -18.76 5.99
CA LEU A 107 -8.20 -17.43 5.67
C LEU A 107 -9.61 -17.55 5.05
N SER A 108 -9.88 -18.65 4.33
CA SER A 108 -11.21 -19.00 3.82
C SER A 108 -12.18 -19.34 4.95
N ASP A 109 -11.72 -20.07 5.97
CA ASP A 109 -12.55 -20.46 7.12
C ASP A 109 -12.83 -19.26 8.04
N ALA A 110 -11.87 -18.35 8.22
CA ALA A 110 -12.03 -17.13 8.99
C ALA A 110 -12.98 -16.09 8.35
N LEU A 111 -13.16 -16.13 7.02
CA LEU A 111 -13.98 -15.18 6.29
C LEU A 111 -15.44 -15.61 6.09
N GLY A 112 -15.83 -16.80 6.57
CA GLY A 112 -17.19 -17.32 6.48
C GLY A 112 -17.51 -17.81 5.07
N GLU A 113 -17.95 -19.07 4.98
CA GLU A 113 -18.31 -19.84 3.77
C GLU A 113 -18.38 -19.05 2.45
N LEU A 114 -17.22 -18.88 1.82
CA LEU A 114 -17.17 -18.67 0.37
C LEU A 114 -17.23 -20.02 -0.32
N PRO A 115 -18.00 -20.15 -1.42
CA PRO A 115 -17.98 -21.38 -2.21
C PRO A 115 -16.53 -21.69 -2.60
N LYS A 116 -16.08 -22.91 -2.25
CA LYS A 116 -14.75 -23.44 -2.55
C LYS A 116 -14.42 -23.18 -4.03
N GLY A 117 -13.62 -22.14 -4.30
CA GLY A 117 -13.23 -21.76 -5.66
C GLY A 117 -13.20 -20.27 -5.98
N MET A 118 -13.61 -19.36 -5.08
CA MET A 118 -13.85 -17.96 -5.46
C MET A 118 -13.18 -16.90 -4.56
N ALA A 119 -11.99 -17.19 -4.03
CA ALA A 119 -11.14 -16.16 -3.41
C ALA A 119 -10.16 -15.63 -4.46
N SER A 120 -10.56 -14.59 -5.18
CA SER A 120 -9.72 -13.86 -6.12
C SER A 120 -8.96 -12.73 -5.41
N LEU A 121 -7.64 -12.83 -5.35
CA LEU A 121 -6.79 -11.76 -4.86
C LEU A 121 -5.99 -11.12 -6.01
N GLY A 122 -6.14 -9.81 -6.20
CA GLY A 122 -5.30 -9.00 -7.10
C GLY A 122 -4.15 -8.34 -6.35
N LEU A 123 -3.08 -7.97 -7.06
CA LEU A 123 -1.91 -7.31 -6.48
C LEU A 123 -1.53 -6.08 -7.30
N MET A 124 -1.37 -4.94 -6.65
CA MET A 124 -0.65 -3.79 -7.18
C MET A 124 0.60 -3.56 -6.34
N PHE A 125 1.76 -3.61 -6.97
CA PHE A 125 3.06 -3.52 -6.30
C PHE A 125 3.99 -2.57 -7.05
N GLY A 126 4.55 -1.59 -6.34
CA GLY A 126 5.60 -0.75 -6.89
C GLY A 126 5.66 0.67 -6.35
N PRO A 127 6.71 1.42 -6.72
CA PRO A 127 6.92 2.78 -6.24
C PRO A 127 5.95 3.77 -6.89
N ASP A 128 5.58 4.76 -6.10
CA ASP A 128 4.77 5.91 -6.47
C ASP A 128 5.36 7.15 -5.83
N LEU A 129 5.84 8.04 -6.70
CA LEU A 129 6.53 9.27 -6.33
C LEU A 129 5.67 10.43 -6.76
N CYS A 130 5.25 11.29 -5.83
CA CYS A 130 4.51 12.50 -6.12
C CYS A 130 4.89 13.59 -5.11
N GLY A 131 5.69 14.54 -5.57
CA GLY A 131 6.25 15.64 -4.80
C GLY A 131 7.17 15.19 -3.67
N THR A 132 7.30 16.05 -2.67
CA THR A 132 8.09 15.78 -1.46
C THR A 132 7.36 14.90 -0.44
N GLN A 133 6.04 14.80 -0.53
CA GLN A 133 5.18 14.18 0.48
C GLN A 133 4.85 12.71 0.19
N THR A 134 4.88 12.30 -1.07
CA THR A 134 4.44 10.96 -1.48
C THR A 134 5.60 10.24 -2.15
N LYS A 135 6.35 9.47 -1.37
CA LYS A 135 7.46 8.62 -1.86
C LYS A 135 7.25 7.22 -1.29
N LYS A 136 6.26 6.52 -1.83
CA LYS A 136 5.71 5.32 -1.21
C LYS A 136 5.86 4.12 -2.12
N LEU A 137 6.22 2.99 -1.55
CA LEU A 137 6.13 1.69 -2.18
C LEU A 137 4.74 1.12 -1.91
N HIS A 138 3.86 1.18 -2.90
CA HIS A 138 2.52 0.61 -2.79
C HIS A 138 2.59 -0.91 -2.79
N VAL A 139 1.88 -1.51 -1.82
CA VAL A 139 1.53 -2.93 -1.81
C VAL A 139 0.04 -3.02 -1.52
N ILE A 140 -0.76 -3.13 -2.56
CA ILE A 140 -2.21 -3.12 -2.48
C ILE A 140 -2.72 -4.50 -2.89
N LEU A 141 -3.49 -5.08 -1.99
CA LEU A 141 -4.15 -6.35 -2.17
C LEU A 141 -5.61 -6.11 -2.49
N SER A 142 -6.11 -6.67 -3.58
CA SER A 142 -7.51 -6.53 -3.98
C SER A 142 -8.27 -7.82 -3.67
N TYR A 143 -9.26 -7.77 -2.79
CA TYR A 143 -10.05 -8.93 -2.39
C TYR A 143 -11.55 -8.58 -2.41
N GLN A 144 -12.37 -9.47 -2.98
CA GLN A 144 -13.83 -9.24 -3.17
C GLN A 144 -14.18 -7.90 -3.84
N GLY A 145 -13.32 -7.41 -4.74
CA GLY A 145 -13.51 -6.13 -5.42
C GLY A 145 -13.20 -4.90 -4.58
N GLN A 146 -12.72 -5.06 -3.35
CA GLN A 146 -12.18 -3.97 -2.52
C GLN A 146 -10.65 -3.98 -2.54
N ASN A 147 -10.04 -2.80 -2.47
CA ASN A 147 -8.60 -2.63 -2.44
C ASN A 147 -8.13 -2.32 -1.03
N TYR A 148 -7.24 -3.15 -0.51
CA TYR A 148 -6.64 -3.05 0.81
C TYR A 148 -5.18 -2.63 0.65
N PRO A 149 -4.84 -1.35 0.88
CA PRO A 149 -3.45 -0.93 0.95
C PRO A 149 -2.79 -1.46 2.22
N ILE A 150 -1.48 -1.71 2.15
CA ILE A 150 -0.69 -2.07 3.33
C ILE A 150 -0.71 -0.92 4.35
N LYS A 151 -0.80 -1.25 5.64
CA LYS A 151 -0.81 -0.25 6.73
C LYS A 151 0.55 0.41 6.95
N LYS A 152 1.63 -0.28 6.61
CA LYS A 152 3.00 0.18 6.80
C LYS A 152 3.33 1.26 5.77
N ASP A 153 4.04 2.30 6.20
CA ASP A 153 4.56 3.31 5.28
C ASP A 153 5.93 2.86 4.76
N LEU A 154 5.94 2.31 3.55
CA LEU A 154 7.14 1.79 2.91
C LEU A 154 7.75 2.84 1.98
N GLN A 155 9.04 3.13 2.15
CA GLN A 155 9.74 4.10 1.32
C GLN A 155 10.28 3.45 0.04
N CYS A 156 10.26 4.20 -1.07
CA CYS A 156 10.89 3.81 -2.33
C CYS A 156 12.24 4.50 -2.52
N GLU A 157 13.10 3.88 -3.33
CA GLU A 157 14.37 4.48 -3.73
C GLU A 157 14.10 5.66 -4.68
N THR A 158 14.87 6.75 -4.53
CA THR A 158 14.64 8.01 -5.27
C THR A 158 15.85 8.47 -6.08
N ASP A 159 16.88 7.63 -6.21
CA ASP A 159 18.02 7.93 -7.04
C ASP A 159 17.74 7.63 -8.53
N LYS A 160 18.71 7.90 -9.41
CA LYS A 160 18.58 7.73 -10.87
C LYS A 160 19.06 6.36 -11.36
N LEU A 161 19.37 5.45 -10.45
CA LEU A 161 19.86 4.10 -10.73
C LEU A 161 18.69 3.16 -11.02
N THR A 162 19.05 1.94 -11.41
CA THR A 162 18.07 0.89 -11.63
C THR A 162 17.92 0.12 -10.34
N HIS A 163 16.68 -0.01 -9.85
CA HIS A 163 16.36 -0.78 -8.65
C HIS A 163 15.49 -1.98 -8.99
N PHE A 164 15.72 -3.09 -8.31
CA PHE A 164 14.94 -4.31 -8.39
C PHE A 164 13.96 -4.39 -7.23
N TYR A 165 12.67 -4.33 -7.54
CA TYR A 165 11.60 -4.49 -6.56
C TYR A 165 11.08 -5.91 -6.60
N THR A 166 11.08 -6.57 -5.45
CA THR A 166 10.64 -7.95 -5.32
C THR A 166 9.60 -8.08 -4.21
N PHE A 167 8.46 -8.65 -4.54
CA PHE A 167 7.42 -9.04 -3.58
C PHE A 167 7.32 -10.57 -3.55
N ILE A 168 7.44 -11.13 -2.35
CA ILE A 168 7.36 -12.57 -2.11
C ILE A 168 6.17 -12.81 -1.19
N LEU A 169 5.20 -13.61 -1.62
CA LEU A 169 4.07 -14.05 -0.83
C LEU A 169 4.13 -15.57 -0.66
N ARG A 170 4.22 -16.03 0.59
CA ARG A 170 4.34 -17.45 0.94
C ARG A 170 2.96 -18.06 1.24
N PRO A 171 2.84 -19.41 1.23
CA PRO A 171 1.56 -20.10 1.49
C PRO A 171 0.99 -19.90 2.89
N ASP A 172 1.83 -19.61 3.88
CA ASP A 172 1.47 -19.31 5.26
C ASP A 172 0.96 -17.86 5.46
N ALA A 173 0.70 -17.15 4.35
CA ALA A 173 0.32 -15.75 4.31
C ALA A 173 1.36 -14.79 4.94
N SER A 174 2.62 -15.24 5.05
CA SER A 174 3.76 -14.35 5.29
C SER A 174 4.24 -13.73 3.98
N TYR A 175 4.75 -12.50 4.05
CA TYR A 175 5.33 -11.82 2.90
C TYR A 175 6.72 -11.25 3.22
N SER A 176 7.52 -11.07 2.18
CA SER A 176 8.80 -10.35 2.22
C SER A 176 8.87 -9.38 1.04
N ILE A 177 9.41 -8.19 1.29
CA ILE A 177 9.66 -7.15 0.29
C ILE A 177 11.17 -6.96 0.23
N LEU A 178 11.74 -7.16 -0.95
CA LEU A 178 13.16 -6.95 -1.18
C LEU A 178 13.33 -5.80 -2.18
N ILE A 179 14.31 -4.94 -1.90
CA ILE A 179 14.83 -3.94 -2.83
C ILE A 179 16.30 -4.26 -3.07
N ASP A 180 16.68 -4.41 -4.34
CA ASP A 180 18.05 -4.75 -4.77
C ASP A 180 18.58 -6.03 -4.11
N GLY A 181 17.68 -7.02 -3.96
CA GLY A 181 17.98 -8.32 -3.35
C GLY A 181 18.14 -8.30 -1.83
N ARG A 182 17.94 -7.15 -1.17
CA ARG A 182 17.98 -7.02 0.30
C ARG A 182 16.57 -6.92 0.86
N GLU A 183 16.26 -7.70 1.89
CA GLU A 183 14.97 -7.60 2.57
C GLU A 183 14.83 -6.23 3.26
N ARG A 184 13.76 -5.53 2.91
CA ARG A 184 13.41 -4.20 3.44
C ARG A 184 12.29 -4.27 4.46
N ASP A 185 11.32 -5.14 4.21
CA ASP A 185 10.20 -5.36 5.12
C ASP A 185 9.72 -6.80 4.99
N SER A 186 9.19 -7.34 6.08
CA SER A 186 8.54 -8.65 6.12
C SER A 186 7.42 -8.61 7.16
N GLY A 187 6.45 -9.51 7.00
CA GLY A 187 5.28 -9.51 7.87
C GLY A 187 4.24 -10.53 7.47
N SER A 188 3.02 -10.29 7.93
CA SER A 188 1.88 -11.18 7.71
C SER A 188 0.70 -10.43 7.15
N MET A 189 0.01 -11.06 6.19
CA MET A 189 -1.22 -10.52 5.61
C MET A 189 -2.31 -10.28 6.66
N TYR A 190 -2.33 -11.07 7.73
CA TYR A 190 -3.34 -11.00 8.79
C TYR A 190 -3.24 -9.74 9.66
N THR A 191 -2.06 -9.12 9.73
CA THR A 191 -1.80 -7.97 10.60
C THR A 191 -1.66 -6.69 9.79
N ASP A 192 -0.97 -6.78 8.65
CA ASP A 192 -0.48 -5.62 7.92
C ASP A 192 -1.49 -5.09 6.90
N TRP A 193 -2.63 -5.78 6.72
CA TRP A 193 -3.79 -5.34 5.96
C TRP A 193 -5.09 -5.52 6.74
N ASP A 194 -6.09 -4.69 6.44
CA ASP A 194 -7.46 -4.78 6.99
C ASP A 194 -8.39 -5.65 6.12
N ILE A 195 -7.91 -6.83 5.72
CA ILE A 195 -8.70 -7.77 4.90
C ILE A 195 -9.73 -8.51 5.74
N LEU A 196 -9.37 -8.84 7.00
CA LEU A 196 -10.24 -9.57 7.90
C LEU A 196 -11.17 -8.62 8.67
N PRO A 197 -12.42 -9.03 8.95
CA PRO A 197 -13.27 -8.29 9.87
C PRO A 197 -12.58 -8.12 11.24
N PRO A 198 -12.88 -7.03 11.95
CA PRO A 198 -12.25 -6.76 13.24
C PRO A 198 -12.52 -7.91 14.23
N ARG A 199 -11.46 -8.44 14.84
CA ARG A 199 -11.54 -9.56 15.81
C ARG A 199 -12.38 -9.25 17.04
N LYS A 200 -12.61 -7.97 17.34
CA LYS A 200 -13.40 -7.50 18.49
C LYS A 200 -14.40 -6.46 18.00
N ILE A 201 -15.68 -6.75 18.17
CA ILE A 201 -16.78 -5.82 17.89
C ILE A 201 -17.12 -5.14 19.23
N LYS A 202 -17.17 -3.80 19.26
CA LYS A 202 -17.67 -3.09 20.45
C LYS A 202 -19.14 -3.48 20.65
N ALA A 203 -19.55 -3.75 21.89
CA ALA A 203 -20.94 -4.09 22.17
C ALA A 203 -21.86 -2.92 21.75
N VAL A 204 -22.71 -3.16 20.76
CA VAL A 204 -23.59 -2.15 20.14
C VAL A 204 -24.54 -1.52 21.17
N ASN A 205 -24.85 -2.24 22.24
CA ASN A 205 -25.77 -1.80 23.29
C ASN A 205 -25.06 -1.38 24.59
N ALA A 206 -23.73 -1.22 24.58
CA ALA A 206 -23.01 -0.74 25.75
C ALA A 206 -23.33 0.73 26.00
N LYS A 207 -24.12 1.00 27.03
CA LYS A 207 -24.32 2.35 27.56
C LYS A 207 -23.27 2.61 28.61
N LYS A 208 -22.67 3.80 28.55
CA LYS A 208 -21.83 4.30 29.63
C LYS A 208 -22.65 4.33 30.94
N PRO A 209 -22.13 3.80 32.05
CA PRO A 209 -22.81 3.91 33.34
C PRO A 209 -23.09 5.36 33.72
N ALA A 210 -24.19 5.61 34.42
CA ALA A 210 -24.59 6.96 34.81
C ALA A 210 -23.65 7.59 35.86
N ASP A 211 -22.94 6.74 36.60
CA ASP A 211 -21.96 7.05 37.63
C ASP A 211 -20.51 7.11 37.11
N TRP A 212 -20.32 7.06 35.79
CA TRP A 212 -18.99 7.12 35.20
C TRP A 212 -18.44 8.55 35.25
N ASP A 213 -17.44 8.77 36.09
CA ASP A 213 -16.75 10.06 36.23
C ASP A 213 -15.62 10.20 35.19
N ASP A 214 -15.71 11.22 34.33
CA ASP A 214 -14.67 11.58 33.36
C ASP A 214 -13.76 12.73 33.86
N LYS A 215 -13.99 13.23 35.08
CA LYS A 215 -13.22 14.35 35.59
C LYS A 215 -11.78 13.92 35.86
N GLU A 216 -10.85 14.52 35.13
CA GLU A 216 -9.41 14.34 35.31
C GLU A 216 -8.92 14.92 36.65
N TYR A 217 -9.57 15.98 37.12
CA TYR A 217 -9.27 16.64 38.38
C TYR A 217 -10.48 16.58 39.29
N ILE A 218 -10.24 16.24 40.56
CA ILE A 218 -11.21 16.30 41.65
C ILE A 218 -10.80 17.42 42.59
N ASP A 219 -11.77 18.19 43.09
CA ASP A 219 -11.52 19.13 44.17
C ASP A 219 -11.11 18.34 45.42
N ASP A 220 -10.04 18.76 46.10
CA ASP A 220 -9.62 18.09 47.33
C ASP A 220 -10.69 18.36 48.41
N PRO A 221 -11.38 17.32 48.92
CA PRO A 221 -12.43 17.49 49.91
C PRO A 221 -11.92 18.04 51.26
N ASN A 222 -10.60 18.05 51.48
CA ASN A 222 -9.98 18.61 52.69
C ASN A 222 -9.43 20.02 52.48
N ASP A 223 -9.50 20.57 51.26
CA ASP A 223 -9.05 21.94 51.01
C ASP A 223 -10.08 22.93 51.56
N VAL A 224 -9.73 23.57 52.65
CA VAL A 224 -10.54 24.61 53.28
C VAL A 224 -9.93 25.94 52.89
N LYS A 225 -10.71 26.74 52.16
CA LYS A 225 -10.33 28.10 51.79
C LYS A 225 -9.81 28.87 53.02
N PRO A 226 -8.56 29.37 53.02
CA PRO A 226 -7.98 30.04 54.17
C PRO A 226 -8.79 31.28 54.59
N GLU A 227 -8.83 31.53 55.90
CA GLU A 227 -9.48 32.71 56.45
C GLU A 227 -8.83 33.98 55.88
N GLY A 228 -9.65 34.87 55.32
CA GLY A 228 -9.21 36.14 54.75
C GLY A 228 -8.83 36.11 53.25
N TYR A 229 -8.89 34.97 52.56
CA TYR A 229 -8.55 34.85 51.13
C TYR A 229 -9.41 35.76 50.21
N ASP A 230 -10.69 35.96 50.54
CA ASP A 230 -11.60 36.89 49.82
C ASP A 230 -11.67 38.30 50.42
N SER A 231 -11.01 38.52 51.56
CA SER A 231 -11.11 39.79 52.30
C SER A 231 -10.12 40.85 51.81
N MET A 232 -9.25 40.49 50.86
CA MET A 232 -8.28 41.42 50.31
C MET A 232 -8.98 42.42 49.37
N PRO A 233 -8.88 43.73 49.62
CA PRO A 233 -9.54 44.73 48.79
C PRO A 233 -8.96 44.68 47.37
N ARG A 234 -9.85 44.88 46.37
CA ARG A 234 -9.46 44.89 44.95
C ARG A 234 -8.40 45.94 44.63
N GLU A 235 -8.36 47.02 45.40
CA GLU A 235 -7.40 48.10 45.27
C GLU A 235 -6.70 48.32 46.62
N ILE A 236 -5.37 48.35 46.59
CA ILE A 236 -4.54 48.64 47.75
C ILE A 236 -3.97 50.05 47.53
N PRO A 237 -4.14 50.99 48.47
CA PRO A 237 -3.56 52.33 48.36
C PRO A 237 -2.05 52.25 48.19
N ASP A 238 -1.48 52.98 47.23
CA ASP A 238 -0.02 53.01 47.04
C ASP A 238 0.63 53.77 48.21
N PRO A 239 1.44 53.11 49.05
CA PRO A 239 2.07 53.75 50.20
C PRO A 239 3.10 54.83 49.85
N ARG A 240 3.42 55.03 48.56
CA ARG A 240 4.38 56.06 48.07
C ARG A 240 3.71 57.24 47.36
N ALA A 241 2.39 57.23 47.19
CA ALA A 241 1.67 58.36 46.62
C ALA A 241 1.74 59.56 47.59
N LYS A 242 2.31 60.69 47.14
CA LYS A 242 2.27 61.96 47.88
C LYS A 242 1.08 62.78 47.39
N GLN A 243 0.34 63.35 48.34
CA GLN A 243 -0.86 64.17 48.12
C GLN A 243 -0.52 65.56 47.57
#